data_AF-A0A821JZR6-F1
#
_entry.id   AF-A0A821JZR6-F1
#
_cell.length_a   1.000
_cell.length_b   1.000
_cell.length_c   1.000
_cell.angle_alpha   90.00
_cell.angle_beta   90.00
_cell.angle_gamma   90.00
#
_symmetry.space_group_name_H-M   'P 1'
#
loop_
_entity.id
_entity.type
_entity.pdbx_description
1 polymer ?
#
loop_
_entity_poly.entity_id
_entity_poly.type
_entity_poly.pdbx_seq_one_letter_code
_entity_poly.pdbx_strand_id
1 'polypeptide(L)'
;MPKDSYVLDYFRGLEEYLSVGPPVYFVVNQDAIDYKRINDQDLLCGTSGCSSMSLLGQIGQALRQPKHYYLAQPPSSWLDDYFDWLQSTNDPPCCRIHNETNEFCPATLNDTSCVNCPINFVENERPSPDDFPRYINFFLHDNPGEKCPKGGHAAYKDAVQLINNTYVKSSYFMGFHSVLKTSADFIGAMKSANEIAKAISKTILTNQTKPYHDSNQLQDYAVFPY
;
A
#
# COMPACT_ATOMS: atom_id res chain seq x y z
N MET A 1 -5.87 35.35 7.94
CA MET A 1 -7.29 35.31 7.55
C MET A 1 -8.02 36.51 8.13
N PRO A 2 -9.09 37.02 7.50
CA PRO A 2 -9.95 38.04 8.10
C PRO A 2 -10.45 37.59 9.48
N LYS A 3 -10.59 38.52 10.42
CA LYS A 3 -10.90 38.23 11.83
C LYS A 3 -12.33 37.69 12.04
N ASP A 4 -13.19 37.89 11.06
CA ASP A 4 -14.61 37.55 11.01
C ASP A 4 -14.92 36.43 10.00
N SER A 5 -13.89 35.78 9.44
CA SER A 5 -14.08 34.70 8.50
C SER A 5 -14.57 33.42 9.20
N TYR A 6 -15.60 32.79 8.63
CA TYR A 6 -16.12 31.49 9.06
C TYR A 6 -15.05 30.38 9.09
N VAL A 7 -13.96 30.55 8.33
CA VAL A 7 -12.86 29.58 8.29
C VAL A 7 -12.07 29.57 9.61
N LEU A 8 -12.12 30.63 10.41
CA LEU A 8 -11.56 30.60 11.77
C LEU A 8 -12.32 29.63 12.67
N ASP A 9 -13.64 29.58 12.56
CA ASP A 9 -14.46 28.63 13.32
C ASP A 9 -14.26 27.20 12.80
N TYR A 10 -14.07 27.02 11.50
CA TYR A 10 -13.66 25.73 10.92
C TYR A 10 -12.34 25.23 11.53
N PHE A 11 -11.29 26.07 11.58
CA PHE A 11 -10.01 25.66 12.15
C PHE A 11 -10.07 25.37 13.66
N ARG A 12 -10.88 26.13 14.42
CA ARG A 12 -11.15 25.80 15.82
C ARG A 12 -11.84 24.44 15.96
N GLY A 13 -12.83 24.16 15.12
CA GLY A 13 -13.50 22.86 15.11
C GLY A 13 -12.56 21.71 14.76
N LEU A 14 -11.68 21.89 13.76
CA LEU A 14 -10.64 20.90 13.46
C LEU A 14 -9.69 20.69 14.64
N GLU A 15 -9.28 21.76 15.33
CA GLU A 15 -8.38 21.67 16.47
C GLU A 15 -9.00 20.94 17.67
N GLU A 16 -10.29 21.18 17.93
CA GLU A 16 -11.00 20.66 19.10
C GLU A 16 -11.51 19.23 18.91
N TYR A 17 -11.99 18.89 17.70
CA TYR A 17 -12.75 17.64 17.48
C TYR A 17 -12.07 16.63 16.57
N LEU A 18 -11.08 17.02 15.75
CA LEU A 18 -10.47 16.08 14.81
C LEU A 18 -9.50 15.13 15.52
N SER A 19 -9.68 13.82 15.31
CA SER A 19 -8.88 12.77 15.95
C SER A 19 -7.76 12.20 15.08
N VAL A 20 -7.67 12.59 13.81
CA VAL A 20 -6.64 12.15 12.85
C VAL A 20 -6.13 13.34 12.04
N GLY A 21 -4.84 13.32 11.70
CA GLY A 21 -4.24 14.33 10.84
C GLY A 21 -4.57 14.13 9.35
N PRO A 22 -3.96 14.93 8.47
CA PRO A 22 -4.03 14.71 7.03
C PRO A 22 -3.43 13.34 6.66
N PRO A 23 -3.86 12.76 5.51
CA PRO A 23 -3.23 11.55 5.00
C PRO A 23 -1.79 11.80 4.56
N VAL A 24 -1.00 10.73 4.55
CA VAL A 24 0.36 10.69 4.01
C VAL A 24 0.51 9.45 3.15
N TYR A 25 1.09 9.63 1.97
CA TYR A 25 1.29 8.57 0.99
C TYR A 25 2.78 8.29 0.88
N PHE A 26 3.19 7.06 1.22
CA PHE A 26 4.54 6.59 0.96
C PHE A 26 4.58 5.99 -0.44
N VAL A 27 5.02 6.80 -1.41
CA VAL A 27 5.03 6.44 -2.82
C VAL A 27 6.30 5.66 -3.13
N VAL A 28 6.15 4.43 -3.65
CA VAL A 28 7.24 3.63 -4.19
C VAL A 28 7.46 4.04 -5.65
N ASN A 29 8.64 4.57 -5.91
CA ASN A 29 9.02 5.08 -7.22
C ASN A 29 9.14 3.95 -8.25
N GLN A 30 9.03 4.31 -9.52
CA GLN A 30 9.25 3.36 -10.61
C GLN A 30 10.67 2.77 -10.56
N ASP A 31 10.81 1.52 -10.97
CA ASP A 31 12.07 0.76 -11.01
C ASP A 31 12.77 0.53 -9.65
N ALA A 32 12.15 0.98 -8.56
CA ALA A 32 12.63 0.77 -7.20
C ALA A 32 12.35 -0.65 -6.70
N ILE A 33 11.34 -1.33 -7.23
CA ILE A 33 10.88 -2.66 -6.80
C ILE A 33 10.43 -3.45 -8.03
N ASP A 34 10.85 -4.71 -8.12
CA ASP A 34 10.24 -5.70 -9.01
C ASP A 34 9.27 -6.58 -8.21
N TYR A 35 7.98 -6.26 -8.33
CA TYR A 35 6.91 -6.94 -7.60
C TYR A 35 6.75 -8.43 -7.94
N LYS A 36 7.41 -8.96 -8.98
CA LYS A 36 7.41 -10.40 -9.26
C LYS A 36 8.39 -11.18 -8.38
N ARG A 37 9.41 -10.51 -7.84
CA ARG A 37 10.44 -11.14 -7.01
C ARG A 37 10.00 -11.17 -5.56
N ILE A 38 9.96 -12.34 -4.95
CA ILE A 38 9.58 -12.54 -3.55
C ILE A 38 10.44 -11.67 -2.62
N ASN A 39 11.76 -11.68 -2.83
CA ASN A 39 12.69 -10.87 -2.04
C ASN A 39 12.37 -9.37 -2.08
N ASP A 40 11.82 -8.87 -3.19
CA ASP A 40 11.43 -7.46 -3.33
C ASP A 40 10.06 -7.20 -2.69
N GLN A 41 9.12 -8.15 -2.79
CA GLN A 41 7.83 -8.09 -2.07
C GLN A 41 8.07 -8.00 -0.55
N ASP A 42 9.05 -8.75 -0.03
CA ASP A 42 9.43 -8.78 1.39
C ASP A 42 10.03 -7.47 1.91
N LEU A 43 10.49 -6.59 1.02
CA LEU A 43 10.92 -5.23 1.35
C LEU A 43 9.75 -4.28 1.56
N LEU A 44 8.52 -4.66 1.19
CA LEU A 44 7.34 -3.80 1.27
C LEU A 44 6.31 -4.28 2.30
N CYS A 45 6.01 -5.57 2.26
CA CYS A 45 4.86 -6.18 2.92
C CYS A 45 4.95 -6.20 4.47
N GLY A 46 3.81 -6.37 5.13
CA GLY A 46 3.69 -6.44 6.59
C GLY A 46 3.16 -7.79 7.11
N THR A 47 2.77 -8.71 6.22
CA THR A 47 2.27 -10.03 6.59
C THR A 47 3.36 -10.99 7.12
N SER A 48 2.98 -12.19 7.53
CA SER A 48 3.90 -13.24 7.94
C SER A 48 4.91 -13.56 6.83
N GLY A 49 6.19 -13.70 7.22
CA GLY A 49 7.30 -13.91 6.28
C GLY A 49 7.99 -12.62 5.83
N CYS A 50 7.38 -11.45 6.00
CA CYS A 50 7.99 -10.17 5.65
C CYS A 50 9.06 -9.73 6.66
N SER A 51 10.06 -8.98 6.19
CA SER A 51 11.12 -8.43 7.04
C SER A 51 10.56 -7.40 8.02
N SER A 52 11.05 -7.39 9.26
CA SER A 52 10.74 -6.30 10.21
C SER A 52 11.27 -4.93 9.75
N MET A 53 12.18 -4.94 8.78
CA MET A 53 12.73 -3.75 8.10
C MET A 53 12.06 -3.45 6.76
N SER A 54 10.95 -4.12 6.42
CA SER A 54 10.15 -3.75 5.26
C SER A 54 9.57 -2.33 5.39
N LEU A 55 9.01 -1.78 4.30
CA LEU A 55 8.31 -0.50 4.31
C LEU A 55 7.27 -0.44 5.45
N LEU A 56 6.39 -1.43 5.51
CA LEU A 56 5.35 -1.50 6.54
C LEU A 56 5.91 -1.81 7.92
N GLY A 57 6.99 -2.61 8.00
CA GLY A 57 7.70 -2.88 9.26
C GLY A 57 8.31 -1.61 9.87
N GLN A 58 8.98 -0.79 9.06
CA GLN A 58 9.58 0.48 9.50
C GLN A 58 8.52 1.51 9.90
N ILE A 59 7.44 1.65 9.12
CA ILE A 59 6.33 2.54 9.48
C ILE A 59 5.62 2.05 10.75
N GLY A 60 5.44 0.73 10.89
CA GLY A 60 4.92 0.09 12.09
C GLY A 60 5.76 0.36 13.34
N GLN A 61 7.08 0.48 13.21
CA GLN A 61 7.96 0.91 14.29
C GLN A 61 7.79 2.40 14.62
N ALA A 62 7.72 3.26 13.59
CA ALA A 62 7.54 4.70 13.75
C ALA A 62 6.22 5.06 14.48
N LEU A 63 5.14 4.32 14.20
CA LEU A 63 3.84 4.48 14.87
C LEU A 63 3.89 4.28 16.39
N ARG A 64 4.88 3.56 16.92
CA ARG A 64 5.05 3.38 18.37
C ARG A 64 5.56 4.65 19.05
N GLN A 65 6.02 5.64 18.29
CA GLN A 65 6.52 6.92 18.78
C GLN A 65 5.80 8.10 18.09
N PRO A 66 4.47 8.24 18.29
CA PRO A 66 3.65 9.21 17.55
C PRO A 66 4.03 10.67 17.86
N LYS A 67 4.64 10.94 19.02
CA LYS A 67 5.15 12.28 19.39
C LYS A 67 6.35 12.73 18.56
N HIS A 68 7.11 11.79 18.01
CA HIS A 68 8.28 12.07 17.20
C HIS A 68 7.99 11.96 15.71
N TYR A 69 7.28 10.90 15.30
CA TYR A 69 7.03 10.63 13.89
C TYR A 69 5.75 11.21 13.33
N TYR A 70 4.85 11.73 14.18
CA TYR A 70 3.58 12.33 13.78
C TYR A 70 2.70 11.41 12.93
N LEU A 71 2.69 10.10 13.22
CA LEU A 71 1.83 9.12 12.57
C LEU A 71 0.79 8.58 13.57
N ALA A 72 -0.45 8.40 13.12
CA ALA A 72 -1.53 7.87 13.94
C ALA A 72 -2.06 6.52 13.47
N GLN A 73 -1.96 6.21 12.19
CA GLN A 73 -2.47 4.96 11.63
C GLN A 73 -1.45 4.31 10.69
N PRO A 74 -1.34 2.96 10.71
CA PRO A 74 -0.51 2.24 9.77
C PRO A 74 -1.03 2.40 8.35
N PRO A 75 -0.14 2.35 7.35
CA PRO A 75 -0.57 2.42 5.98
C PRO A 75 -1.41 1.20 5.58
N SER A 76 -2.42 1.41 4.75
CA SER A 76 -3.11 0.33 4.07
C SER A 76 -2.16 -0.36 3.09
N SER A 77 -2.16 -1.69 3.07
CA SER A 77 -1.26 -2.50 2.25
C SER A 77 -2.01 -3.22 1.14
N TRP A 78 -1.97 -2.66 -0.06
CA TRP A 78 -2.55 -3.31 -1.24
C TRP A 78 -1.88 -4.65 -1.54
N LEU A 79 -0.58 -4.77 -1.24
CA LEU A 79 0.22 -5.96 -1.52
C LEU A 79 -0.15 -7.11 -0.56
N ASP A 80 -0.30 -6.81 0.73
CA ASP A 80 -0.76 -7.82 1.70
C ASP A 80 -2.20 -8.24 1.41
N ASP A 81 -3.09 -7.29 1.14
CA ASP A 81 -4.49 -7.59 0.81
C ASP A 81 -4.63 -8.35 -0.52
N TYR A 82 -3.73 -8.12 -1.49
CA TYR A 82 -3.67 -8.91 -2.72
C TYR A 82 -3.31 -10.37 -2.44
N PHE A 83 -2.33 -10.63 -1.57
CA PHE A 83 -1.99 -11.99 -1.17
C PHE A 83 -3.14 -12.67 -0.42
N ASP A 84 -3.79 -11.97 0.51
CA ASP A 84 -4.99 -12.47 1.20
C ASP A 84 -6.13 -12.79 0.22
N TRP A 85 -6.33 -11.95 -0.81
CA TRP A 85 -7.36 -12.17 -1.84
C TRP A 85 -7.07 -13.40 -2.70
N LEU A 86 -5.79 -13.63 -3.06
CA LEU A 86 -5.36 -14.83 -3.79
C LEU A 86 -5.53 -16.11 -2.96
N GLN A 87 -5.25 -16.05 -1.66
CA GLN A 87 -5.27 -17.20 -0.74
C GLN A 87 -6.64 -17.44 -0.09
N SER A 88 -7.65 -16.63 -0.42
CA SER A 88 -8.96 -16.69 0.22
C SER A 88 -9.55 -18.10 0.26
N THR A 89 -9.86 -18.56 1.47
CA THR A 89 -10.53 -19.85 1.74
C THR A 89 -12.04 -19.70 1.87
N ASN A 90 -12.60 -18.54 1.48
CA ASN A 90 -14.04 -18.28 1.49
C ASN A 90 -14.78 -19.22 0.53
N ASP A 91 -16.09 -19.37 0.74
CA ASP A 91 -16.99 -20.07 -0.18
C ASP A 91 -18.04 -19.10 -0.74
N PRO A 92 -17.92 -18.66 -2.02
CA PRO A 92 -16.86 -18.99 -2.96
C PRO A 92 -15.54 -18.23 -2.68
N PRO A 93 -14.39 -18.72 -3.20
CA PRO A 93 -13.11 -18.01 -3.05
C PRO A 93 -13.17 -16.66 -3.77
N CYS A 94 -12.32 -15.74 -3.32
CA CYS A 94 -12.21 -14.39 -3.89
C CYS A 94 -11.71 -14.40 -5.34
N CYS A 95 -10.56 -15.02 -5.61
CA CYS A 95 -10.02 -15.12 -6.97
C CYS A 95 -10.72 -16.25 -7.74
N ARG A 96 -11.53 -15.90 -8.74
CA ARG A 96 -12.17 -16.87 -9.63
C ARG A 96 -12.06 -16.46 -11.08
N ILE A 97 -12.06 -17.44 -11.96
CA ILE A 97 -12.07 -17.26 -13.41
C ILE A 97 -13.09 -18.19 -14.08
N HIS A 98 -13.60 -17.78 -15.23
CA HIS A 98 -14.38 -18.67 -16.09
C HIS A 98 -13.46 -19.74 -16.69
N ASN A 99 -13.85 -21.02 -16.56
CA ASN A 99 -13.03 -22.15 -17.00
C ASN A 99 -12.70 -22.13 -18.51
N GLU A 100 -13.58 -21.57 -19.33
CA GLU A 100 -13.39 -21.53 -20.80
C GLU A 100 -12.62 -20.29 -21.28
N THR A 101 -12.93 -19.10 -20.75
CA THR A 101 -12.36 -17.83 -21.22
C THR A 101 -11.15 -17.36 -20.43
N ASN A 102 -10.93 -17.92 -19.22
CA ASN A 102 -9.99 -17.41 -18.22
C ASN A 102 -10.23 -15.95 -17.80
N GLU A 103 -11.44 -15.43 -18.03
CA GLU A 103 -11.83 -14.09 -17.60
C GLU A 103 -12.25 -14.08 -16.13
N PHE A 104 -12.10 -12.93 -15.49
CA PHE A 104 -12.40 -12.76 -14.07
C PHE A 104 -13.88 -12.97 -13.73
N CYS A 105 -14.14 -13.75 -12.67
CA CYS A 105 -15.46 -13.96 -12.09
C CYS A 105 -15.56 -13.28 -10.71
N PRO A 106 -16.38 -12.22 -10.54
CA PRO A 106 -16.61 -11.59 -9.24
C PRO A 106 -17.22 -12.56 -8.23
N ALA A 107 -16.84 -12.49 -6.94
CA ALA A 107 -17.34 -13.40 -5.88
C ALA A 107 -18.89 -13.38 -5.70
N THR A 108 -19.55 -12.31 -6.12
CA THR A 108 -21.02 -12.15 -6.08
C THR A 108 -21.74 -12.95 -7.17
N LEU A 109 -21.04 -13.34 -8.24
CA LEU A 109 -21.61 -14.10 -9.34
C LEU A 109 -21.80 -15.57 -8.93
N ASN A 110 -23.06 -16.03 -9.02
CA ASN A 110 -23.42 -17.43 -8.80
C ASN A 110 -23.45 -18.17 -10.15
N ASP A 111 -22.28 -18.43 -10.71
CA ASP A 111 -22.10 -19.20 -11.95
C ASP A 111 -21.22 -20.42 -11.68
N THR A 112 -21.66 -21.60 -12.12
CA THR A 112 -20.94 -22.87 -11.98
C THR A 112 -19.73 -22.97 -12.90
N SER A 113 -19.64 -22.12 -13.94
CA SER A 113 -18.48 -22.04 -14.84
C SER A 113 -17.28 -21.34 -14.21
N CYS A 114 -17.48 -20.65 -13.09
CA CYS A 114 -16.45 -19.94 -12.35
C CYS A 114 -15.72 -20.90 -11.40
N VAL A 115 -14.44 -21.11 -11.66
CA VAL A 115 -13.55 -21.95 -10.86
C VAL A 115 -12.55 -21.07 -10.09
N ASN A 116 -11.97 -21.63 -9.03
CA ASN A 116 -10.88 -20.96 -8.31
C ASN A 116 -9.71 -20.67 -9.27
N CYS A 117 -9.04 -19.53 -9.07
CA CYS A 117 -7.84 -19.22 -9.84
C CYS A 117 -6.78 -20.31 -9.64
N PRO A 118 -6.23 -20.90 -10.72
CA PRO A 118 -5.13 -21.86 -10.62
C PRO A 118 -3.83 -21.10 -10.35
N ILE A 119 -3.57 -20.82 -9.06
CA ILE A 119 -2.38 -20.10 -8.60
C ILE A 119 -1.34 -21.12 -8.14
N ASN A 120 -0.12 -21.00 -8.64
CA ASN A 120 1.02 -21.74 -8.12
C ASN A 120 1.65 -20.96 -6.96
N PHE A 121 1.43 -21.44 -5.74
CA PHE A 121 2.03 -20.86 -4.54
C PHE A 121 3.42 -21.43 -4.28
N VAL A 122 4.35 -20.53 -3.91
CA VAL A 122 5.75 -20.84 -3.59
C VAL A 122 6.01 -20.53 -2.11
N GLU A 123 7.24 -20.16 -1.74
CA GLU A 123 7.62 -19.86 -0.36
C GLU A 123 6.67 -18.83 0.29
N ASN A 124 6.29 -19.07 1.56
CA ASN A 124 5.38 -18.22 2.34
C ASN A 124 4.03 -17.92 1.65
N GLU A 125 3.49 -18.89 0.91
CA GLU A 125 2.20 -18.78 0.20
C GLU A 125 2.16 -17.59 -0.79
N ARG A 126 3.32 -17.16 -1.28
CA ARG A 126 3.41 -16.14 -2.34
C ARG A 126 3.00 -16.75 -3.68
N PRO A 127 2.33 -16.00 -4.56
CA PRO A 127 2.15 -16.45 -5.93
C PRO A 127 3.50 -16.53 -6.66
N SER A 128 3.61 -17.44 -7.61
CA SER A 128 4.77 -17.54 -8.48
C SER A 128 5.00 -16.22 -9.26
N PRO A 129 6.25 -15.95 -9.72
CA PRO A 129 6.55 -14.76 -10.53
C PRO A 129 5.71 -14.62 -11.81
N ASP A 130 5.17 -15.74 -12.33
CA ASP A 130 4.30 -15.78 -13.50
C ASP A 130 2.83 -15.52 -13.14
N ASP A 131 2.37 -15.98 -11.98
CA ASP A 131 0.99 -15.81 -11.52
C ASP A 131 0.74 -14.45 -10.86
N PHE A 132 1.74 -13.85 -10.22
CA PHE A 132 1.62 -12.50 -9.64
C PHE A 132 1.05 -11.48 -10.64
N PRO A 133 1.64 -11.28 -11.83
CA PRO A 133 1.13 -10.31 -12.81
C PRO A 133 -0.17 -10.75 -13.48
N ARG A 134 -0.52 -12.04 -13.42
CA ARG A 134 -1.70 -12.60 -14.09
C ARG A 134 -3.00 -12.14 -13.43
N TYR A 135 -3.02 -12.08 -12.09
CA TYR A 135 -4.25 -11.84 -11.33
C TYR A 135 -4.36 -10.44 -10.71
N ILE A 136 -3.29 -9.62 -10.77
CA ILE A 136 -3.29 -8.29 -10.13
C ILE A 136 -4.37 -7.38 -10.71
N ASN A 137 -4.61 -7.43 -12.02
CA ASN A 137 -5.64 -6.63 -12.65
C ASN A 137 -7.05 -7.06 -12.23
N PHE A 138 -7.26 -8.35 -11.95
CA PHE A 138 -8.53 -8.84 -11.45
C PHE A 138 -8.81 -8.31 -10.05
N PHE A 139 -7.81 -8.40 -9.16
CA PHE A 139 -7.89 -7.82 -7.82
C PHE A 139 -8.24 -6.32 -7.83
N LEU A 140 -7.56 -5.52 -8.67
CA LEU A 140 -7.80 -4.08 -8.77
C LEU A 140 -9.16 -3.70 -9.41
N HIS A 141 -9.87 -4.66 -9.99
CA HIS A 141 -11.22 -4.47 -10.55
C HIS A 141 -12.31 -5.19 -9.73
N ASP A 142 -11.93 -6.00 -8.75
CA ASP A 142 -12.87 -6.70 -7.88
C ASP A 142 -13.46 -5.75 -6.82
N ASN A 143 -14.78 -5.72 -6.74
CA ASN A 143 -15.49 -4.92 -5.75
C ASN A 143 -15.63 -5.75 -4.46
N PRO A 144 -15.24 -5.19 -3.30
CA PRO A 144 -15.45 -5.89 -2.03
C PRO A 144 -16.94 -6.14 -1.79
N GLY A 145 -17.27 -7.30 -1.23
CA GLY A 145 -18.63 -7.71 -0.90
C GLY A 145 -18.66 -8.71 0.25
N GLU A 146 -19.86 -9.17 0.63
CA GLU A 146 -20.05 -10.05 1.80
C GLU A 146 -19.28 -11.38 1.68
N LYS A 147 -19.20 -11.94 0.47
CA LYS A 147 -18.49 -13.20 0.17
C LYS A 147 -16.97 -13.03 0.07
N CYS A 148 -16.53 -11.85 -0.37
CA CYS A 148 -15.12 -11.52 -0.52
C CYS A 148 -14.90 -10.06 -0.07
N PRO A 149 -14.51 -9.84 1.20
CA PRO A 149 -14.33 -8.47 1.71
C PRO A 149 -13.06 -7.80 1.16
N LYS A 150 -12.09 -8.58 0.68
CA LYS A 150 -10.77 -8.11 0.24
C LYS A 150 -10.74 -7.75 -1.25
N GLY A 151 -11.61 -6.85 -1.71
CA GLY A 151 -11.62 -6.38 -3.10
C GLY A 151 -10.73 -5.14 -3.31
N GLY A 152 -9.83 -5.17 -4.29
CA GLY A 152 -8.84 -4.11 -4.52
C GLY A 152 -9.40 -2.86 -5.21
N HIS A 153 -10.56 -2.94 -5.86
CA HIS A 153 -11.11 -1.82 -6.63
C HIS A 153 -11.38 -0.59 -5.77
N ALA A 154 -11.98 -0.77 -4.59
CA ALA A 154 -12.43 0.35 -3.77
C ALA A 154 -11.27 1.14 -3.13
N ALA A 155 -10.20 0.45 -2.71
CA ALA A 155 -9.12 1.06 -1.93
C ALA A 155 -7.82 1.25 -2.74
N TYR A 156 -7.56 0.41 -3.74
CA TYR A 156 -6.22 0.25 -4.31
C TYR A 156 -6.13 0.46 -5.82
N LYS A 157 -7.25 0.61 -6.54
CA LYS A 157 -7.24 0.88 -7.98
C LYS A 157 -6.38 2.08 -8.36
N ASP A 158 -6.48 3.16 -7.59
CA ASP A 158 -5.68 4.36 -7.79
C ASP A 158 -4.31 4.30 -7.08
N ALA A 159 -4.12 3.31 -6.19
CA ALA A 159 -2.88 3.09 -5.46
C ALA A 159 -1.81 2.33 -6.24
N VAL A 160 -2.19 1.63 -7.31
CA VAL A 160 -1.30 0.77 -8.08
C VAL A 160 -1.38 1.15 -9.56
N GLN A 161 -0.30 1.69 -10.10
CA GLN A 161 -0.22 2.00 -11.52
C GLN A 161 0.29 0.79 -12.30
N LEU A 162 -0.54 0.24 -13.20
CA LEU A 162 -0.15 -0.87 -14.06
C LEU A 162 0.34 -0.42 -15.45
N ILE A 163 1.36 -1.10 -15.98
CA ILE A 163 1.76 -1.12 -17.39
C ILE A 163 1.15 -2.37 -18.02
N ASN A 164 0.48 -2.22 -19.16
CA ASN A 164 -0.15 -3.30 -19.93
C ASN A 164 -1.06 -4.20 -19.06
N ASN A 165 -1.74 -3.62 -18.05
CA ASN A 165 -2.62 -4.32 -17.12
C ASN A 165 -1.99 -5.52 -16.38
N THR A 166 -0.67 -5.58 -16.26
CA THR A 166 0.02 -6.77 -15.72
C THR A 166 1.24 -6.44 -14.87
N TYR A 167 1.94 -5.35 -15.17
CA TYR A 167 3.17 -4.98 -14.47
C TYR A 167 2.95 -3.76 -13.58
N VAL A 168 3.27 -3.85 -12.30
CA VAL A 168 3.20 -2.71 -11.39
C VAL A 168 4.36 -1.76 -11.68
N LYS A 169 4.04 -0.54 -12.12
CA LYS A 169 4.99 0.53 -12.41
C LYS A 169 5.39 1.29 -11.16
N SER A 170 4.39 1.68 -10.38
CA SER A 170 4.54 2.45 -9.14
C SER A 170 3.35 2.15 -8.26
N SER A 171 3.51 2.38 -6.96
CA SER A 171 2.38 2.27 -6.04
C SER A 171 2.57 3.17 -4.83
N TYR A 172 1.53 3.33 -4.01
CA TYR A 172 1.65 4.01 -2.72
C TYR A 172 1.06 3.20 -1.57
N PHE A 173 1.51 3.54 -0.37
CA PHE A 173 0.94 3.06 0.89
C PHE A 173 0.43 4.27 1.68
N MET A 174 -0.89 4.37 1.83
CA MET A 174 -1.57 5.50 2.46
C MET A 174 -1.72 5.27 3.96
N GLY A 175 -1.14 6.15 4.78
CA GLY A 175 -1.37 6.23 6.22
C GLY A 175 -1.93 7.61 6.61
N PHE A 176 -1.99 7.87 7.93
CA PHE A 176 -2.44 9.16 8.45
C PHE A 176 -1.46 9.73 9.46
N HIS A 177 -1.27 11.04 9.36
CA HIS A 177 -0.58 11.78 10.40
C HIS A 177 -1.39 11.81 11.70
N SER A 178 -0.71 12.08 12.82
CA SER A 178 -1.38 12.50 14.05
C SER A 178 -1.98 13.89 13.87
N VAL A 179 -2.81 14.33 14.83
CA VAL A 179 -3.44 15.66 14.77
C VAL A 179 -2.38 16.75 14.71
N LEU A 180 -2.34 17.51 13.61
CA LEU A 180 -1.41 18.62 13.38
C LEU A 180 -2.17 19.94 13.53
N LYS A 181 -1.73 20.80 14.45
CA LYS A 181 -2.46 22.03 14.80
C LYS A 181 -1.66 23.29 14.45
N THR A 182 -0.37 23.24 14.76
CA THR A 182 0.53 24.37 14.63
C THR A 182 1.42 24.24 13.41
N SER A 183 1.97 25.35 12.93
CA SER A 183 2.98 25.31 11.86
C SER A 183 4.18 24.43 12.22
N ALA A 184 4.55 24.34 13.51
CA ALA A 184 5.63 23.47 13.96
C ALA A 184 5.28 21.99 13.80
N ASP A 185 4.02 21.61 14.04
CA ASP A 185 3.55 20.23 13.86
C ASP A 185 3.62 19.82 12.38
N PHE A 186 3.15 20.68 11.47
CA PHE A 186 3.23 20.40 10.02
C PHE A 186 4.67 20.26 9.54
N ILE A 187 5.57 21.14 10.00
CA ILE A 187 7.01 21.06 9.66
C ILE A 187 7.62 19.78 10.26
N GLY A 188 7.27 19.44 11.50
CA GLY A 188 7.73 18.23 12.18
C GLY A 188 7.30 16.96 11.45
N ALA A 189 6.01 16.88 11.11
CA ALA A 189 5.42 15.78 10.37
C ALA A 189 6.05 15.58 8.98
N MET A 190 6.30 16.68 8.26
CA MET A 190 6.97 16.60 6.96
C MET A 190 8.42 16.12 7.10
N LYS A 191 9.15 16.60 8.12
CA LYS A 191 10.53 16.15 8.38
C LYS A 191 10.57 14.67 8.76
N SER A 192 9.70 14.22 9.65
CA SER A 192 9.65 12.83 10.09
C SER A 192 9.20 11.88 8.96
N ALA A 193 8.24 12.26 8.13
CA ALA A 193 7.85 11.48 6.96
C ALA A 193 9.03 11.29 6.00
N ASN A 194 9.78 12.36 5.73
CA ASN A 194 11.00 12.29 4.91
C ASN A 194 12.08 11.41 5.55
N GLU A 195 12.26 11.48 6.87
CA GLU A 195 13.20 10.62 7.60
C GLU A 195 12.84 9.14 7.45
N ILE A 196 11.56 8.78 7.62
CA ILE A 196 11.06 7.42 7.46
C ILE A 196 11.28 6.95 6.01
N ALA A 197 10.91 7.76 5.02
CA ALA A 197 11.08 7.38 3.61
C ALA A 197 12.55 7.27 3.18
N LYS A 198 13.44 8.08 3.75
CA LYS A 198 14.90 7.93 3.58
C LYS A 198 15.40 6.60 4.12
N ALA A 199 14.96 6.23 5.33
CA ALA A 199 15.32 4.95 5.93
C ALA A 199 14.82 3.77 5.08
N ILE A 200 13.56 3.82 4.62
CA ILE A 200 12.99 2.80 3.72
C ILE A 200 13.75 2.73 2.40
N SER A 201 14.02 3.87 1.77
CA SER A 201 14.77 3.93 0.51
C SER A 201 16.17 3.32 0.64
N LYS A 202 16.86 3.61 1.74
CA LYS A 202 18.18 3.04 2.02
C LYS A 202 18.12 1.52 2.12
N THR A 203 17.12 0.98 2.82
CA THR A 203 16.91 -0.46 2.95
C THR A 203 16.65 -1.11 1.59
N ILE A 204 15.77 -0.52 0.76
CA ILE A 204 15.43 -1.06 -0.56
C ILE A 204 16.65 -1.07 -1.48
N LEU A 205 17.33 0.07 -1.64
CA LEU A 205 18.45 0.19 -2.59
C LEU A 205 19.63 -0.71 -2.19
N THR A 206 19.92 -0.82 -0.89
CA THR A 206 21.00 -1.67 -0.38
C THR A 206 20.74 -3.15 -0.69
N ASN A 207 19.51 -3.63 -0.52
CA ASN A 207 19.14 -5.02 -0.84
C ASN A 207 19.10 -5.29 -2.35
N GLN A 208 18.82 -4.27 -3.15
CA GLN A 208 18.88 -4.37 -4.62
C GLN A 208 20.29 -4.20 -5.20
N THR A 209 21.33 -4.09 -4.37
CA THR A 209 22.70 -3.81 -4.79
C THR A 209 22.86 -2.50 -5.60
N LYS A 210 21.90 -1.57 -5.48
CA LYS A 210 21.98 -0.23 -6.07
C LYS A 210 22.54 0.75 -5.03
N PRO A 211 23.50 1.62 -5.38
CA PRO A 211 24.00 2.62 -4.44
C PRO A 211 22.89 3.62 -4.10
N TYR A 212 22.67 3.87 -2.80
CA TYR A 212 21.84 4.98 -2.33
C TYR A 212 22.62 6.29 -2.45
N HIS A 213 22.05 7.28 -3.12
CA HIS A 213 22.61 8.62 -3.22
C HIS A 213 21.83 9.59 -2.33
N ASP A 214 22.50 10.21 -1.35
CA ASP A 214 21.87 11.25 -0.53
C ASP A 214 21.80 12.55 -1.33
N SER A 215 20.73 12.69 -2.11
CA SER A 215 20.47 13.82 -2.99
C SER A 215 19.13 14.47 -2.63
N ASN A 216 18.92 15.72 -3.05
CA ASN A 216 17.63 16.39 -2.88
C ASN A 216 16.66 16.17 -4.06
N GLN A 217 16.98 15.29 -5.01
CA GLN A 217 16.13 15.00 -6.16
C GLN A 217 15.26 13.78 -5.90
N LEU A 218 13.94 13.92 -6.09
CA LEU A 218 12.94 12.85 -5.88
C LEU A 218 13.24 11.56 -6.66
N GLN A 219 13.87 11.67 -7.83
CA GLN A 219 14.24 10.52 -8.66
C GLN A 219 15.29 9.60 -8.03
N ASP A 220 16.06 10.10 -7.05
CA ASP A 220 17.11 9.35 -6.37
C ASP A 220 16.58 8.53 -5.17
N TYR A 221 15.28 8.64 -4.89
CA TYR A 221 14.60 7.91 -3.83
C TYR A 221 13.79 6.74 -4.37
N ALA A 222 13.94 5.58 -3.73
CA ALA A 222 13.06 4.43 -3.94
C ALA A 222 11.66 4.69 -3.37
N VAL A 223 11.55 5.45 -2.28
CA VAL A 223 10.30 5.82 -1.61
C VAL A 223 10.34 7.29 -1.17
N PHE A 224 9.24 8.03 -1.37
CA PHE A 224 9.15 9.43 -0.93
C PHE A 224 7.77 9.82 -0.34
N PRO A 225 7.75 10.88 0.50
CA PRO A 225 6.62 11.63 0.98
C PRO A 225 5.61 12.14 -0.02
N TYR A 226 4.32 11.88 0.08
CA TYR A 226 3.34 12.77 -0.55
C TYR A 226 2.16 13.09 0.38
#